data_AF-A0A0G4M0X3-F1
#
_entry.id   AF-A0A0G4M0X3-F1
#
_cell.length_a   1.000
_cell.length_b   1.000
_cell.length_c   1.000
_cell.angle_alpha   90.00
_cell.angle_beta   90.00
_cell.angle_gamma   90.00
#
_symmetry.space_group_name_H-M   'P 1'
#
loop_
_entity.id
_entity.type
_entity.pdbx_description
1 polymer ?
#
loop_
_entity_poly.entity_id
_entity_poly.type
_entity_poly.pdbx_seq_one_letter_code
_entity_poly.pdbx_strand_id
1 'polypeptide(L)'
;MAVLAGDFLLGRASVALARLRDAEVIELLATVIANLVEGEFMQLKNTAQDERNPAWSQEAVDYYLRKTYLKTASLISKSCRASALLGNADAATVEAAYAYGKNLGLAFQL
;
A
#
# COMPACT_ATOMS: atom_id res chain seq x y z
N MET A 1 -20.89 2.52 13.76
CA MET A 1 -20.47 3.89 13.36
C MET A 1 -19.08 3.92 12.73
N ALA A 2 -18.06 3.25 13.29
CA ALA A 2 -16.70 3.28 12.72
C ALA A 2 -16.59 2.76 11.28
N VAL A 3 -17.25 1.63 10.95
CA VAL A 3 -17.27 1.08 9.58
C VAL A 3 -17.87 2.09 8.58
N LEU A 4 -19.05 2.63 8.89
CA LEU A 4 -19.72 3.63 8.05
C LEU A 4 -18.91 4.92 7.88
N ALA A 5 -18.16 5.34 8.90
CA ALA A 5 -17.25 6.48 8.79
C ALA A 5 -16.08 6.17 7.84
N GLY A 6 -15.56 4.94 7.87
CA GLY A 6 -14.57 4.45 6.90
C GLY A 6 -15.11 4.47 5.47
N ASP A 7 -16.30 3.93 5.24
CA ASP A 7 -16.94 3.91 3.93
C ASP A 7 -17.18 5.33 3.40
N PHE A 8 -17.60 6.25 4.27
CA PHE A 8 -17.76 7.66 3.94
C PHE A 8 -16.43 8.30 3.50
N LEU A 9 -15.34 8.08 4.23
CA LEU A 9 -14.02 8.60 3.87
C LEU A 9 -13.52 8.01 2.56
N LEU A 10 -13.70 6.71 2.35
CA LEU A 10 -13.32 6.04 1.10
C LEU A 10 -14.11 6.60 -0.08
N GLY A 11 -15.42 6.80 0.06
CA GLY A 11 -16.25 7.45 -0.95
C GLY A 11 -15.79 8.86 -1.27
N ARG A 12 -15.45 9.66 -0.26
CA ARG A 12 -14.93 11.03 -0.43
C ARG A 12 -13.56 11.04 -1.11
N ALA A 13 -12.67 10.11 -0.75
CA ALA A 13 -11.37 9.96 -1.40
C ALA A 13 -11.54 9.57 -2.87
N SER A 14 -12.40 8.60 -3.20
CA SER A 14 -12.68 8.19 -4.58
C SER A 14 -13.21 9.34 -5.44
N VAL A 15 -14.10 10.19 -4.90
CA VAL A 15 -14.58 11.39 -5.60
C VAL A 15 -13.45 12.41 -5.80
N ALA A 16 -12.57 12.59 -4.81
CA ALA A 16 -11.42 13.48 -4.95
C ALA A 16 -10.42 12.98 -6.02
N LEU A 17 -10.16 11.67 -6.06
CA LEU A 17 -9.33 11.03 -7.08
C LEU A 17 -9.92 11.21 -8.48
N ALA A 18 -11.21 10.95 -8.65
CA ALA A 18 -11.88 11.11 -9.95
C ALA A 18 -11.80 12.56 -10.49
N ARG A 19 -11.75 13.56 -9.60
CA ARG A 19 -11.61 14.98 -9.99
C ARG A 19 -10.24 15.34 -10.54
N LEU A 20 -9.21 14.52 -10.28
CA LEU A 20 -7.87 14.71 -10.87
C LEU A 20 -7.88 14.47 -12.37
N ARG A 21 -8.83 13.66 -12.88
CA ARG A 21 -8.97 13.29 -14.30
C ARG A 21 -7.72 12.67 -14.91
N ASP A 22 -6.97 11.95 -14.08
CA ASP A 22 -5.77 11.21 -14.47
C ASP A 22 -6.00 9.72 -14.19
N ALA A 23 -6.15 8.93 -15.25
CA ALA A 23 -6.51 7.52 -15.13
C ALA A 23 -5.41 6.69 -14.45
N GLU A 24 -4.13 6.99 -14.72
CA GLU A 24 -3.01 6.28 -14.14
C GLU A 24 -2.96 6.52 -12.62
N VAL A 25 -3.12 7.77 -12.19
CA VAL A 25 -3.14 8.13 -10.76
C VAL A 25 -4.34 7.52 -10.04
N ILE A 26 -5.52 7.52 -10.68
CA ILE A 26 -6.74 6.91 -10.14
C ILE A 26 -6.54 5.41 -9.94
N GLU A 27 -6.03 4.70 -10.96
CA GLU A 27 -5.77 3.26 -10.87
C GLU A 27 -4.75 2.95 -9.78
N LEU A 28 -3.68 3.74 -9.71
CA LEU A 28 -2.59 3.53 -8.78
C LEU A 28 -3.05 3.68 -7.32
N LEU A 29 -3.86 4.70 -7.02
CA LEU A 29 -4.40 4.90 -5.67
C LEU A 29 -5.60 3.97 -5.36
N ALA A 30 -6.39 3.56 -6.35
CA ALA A 30 -7.38 2.50 -6.18
C ALA A 30 -6.72 1.15 -5.82
N THR A 31 -5.58 0.85 -6.45
CA THR A 31 -4.78 -0.35 -6.17
C THR A 31 -4.24 -0.36 -4.74
N VAL A 32 -3.99 0.80 -4.13
CA VAL A 32 -3.61 0.87 -2.71
C VAL A 32 -4.71 0.26 -1.84
N ILE A 33 -5.98 0.58 -2.08
CA ILE A 33 -7.10 0.06 -1.30
C ILE A 33 -7.10 -1.48 -1.32
N ALA A 34 -6.92 -2.06 -2.51
CA ALA A 34 -6.81 -3.50 -2.68
C ALA A 34 -5.60 -4.09 -1.92
N ASN A 35 -4.42 -3.45 -2.01
CA ASN A 35 -3.22 -3.90 -1.30
C ASN A 35 -3.43 -3.90 0.22
N LEU A 36 -4.04 -2.86 0.77
CA LEU A 36 -4.30 -2.77 2.21
C LEU A 36 -5.18 -3.94 2.68
N VAL A 37 -6.26 -4.23 1.94
CA VAL A 37 -7.16 -5.34 2.22
C VAL A 37 -6.44 -6.70 2.10
N GLU A 38 -5.65 -6.90 1.05
CA GLU A 38 -4.84 -8.12 0.87
C GLU A 38 -3.84 -8.31 2.02
N GLY A 39 -3.17 -7.25 2.44
CA GLY A 39 -2.25 -7.25 3.58
C GLY A 39 -2.93 -7.63 4.90
N GLU A 40 -4.14 -7.15 5.16
CA GLU A 40 -4.93 -7.58 6.32
C GLU A 40 -5.30 -9.05 6.27
N PHE A 41 -5.70 -9.58 5.10
CA PHE A 41 -5.99 -11.01 4.95
C PHE A 41 -4.75 -11.87 5.18
N MET A 42 -3.58 -11.44 4.71
CA MET A 42 -2.32 -12.13 4.99
C MET A 42 -2.05 -12.16 6.51
N GLN A 43 -2.22 -11.03 7.20
CA GLN A 43 -2.03 -10.99 8.64
C GLN A 43 -2.97 -11.95 9.40
N LEU A 44 -4.27 -11.96 9.04
CA LEU A 44 -5.24 -12.84 9.68
C LEU A 44 -4.91 -14.33 9.48
N LYS A 45 -4.41 -14.72 8.30
CA LYS A 45 -3.98 -16.09 8.02
C LYS A 45 -2.79 -16.51 8.88
N ASN A 46 -1.81 -15.62 9.10
CA ASN A 46 -0.68 -15.91 10.00
C ASN A 46 -1.14 -16.07 11.45
N THR A 47 -2.00 -15.19 11.95
CA THR A 47 -2.52 -15.29 13.33
C THR A 47 -3.29 -16.61 13.55
N ALA A 48 -3.98 -17.11 12.51
CA ALA A 48 -4.72 -18.37 12.57
C ALA A 48 -3.82 -19.61 12.52
N GLN A 49 -2.56 -19.50 12.07
CA GLN A 49 -1.63 -20.63 11.98
C GLN A 49 -0.84 -20.91 13.27
N ASP A 50 -1.20 -20.28 14.40
CA ASP A 50 -0.66 -20.55 15.74
C ASP A 50 0.88 -20.59 15.75
N GLU A 51 1.50 -19.41 15.62
CA GLU A 51 2.96 -19.16 15.68
C GLU A 51 3.58 -19.48 17.07
N ARG A 52 3.22 -20.61 17.70
CA ARG A 52 3.75 -21.01 19.02
C ARG A 52 5.23 -21.37 18.99
N ASN A 53 5.78 -21.60 17.80
CA ASN A 53 7.21 -21.84 17.62
C ASN A 53 7.68 -21.34 16.25
N PRO A 54 7.88 -20.01 16.08
CA PRO A 54 8.28 -19.45 14.80
C PRO A 54 9.71 -19.92 14.47
N ALA A 55 9.84 -20.72 13.41
CA ALA A 55 11.12 -21.09 12.85
C ALA A 55 11.53 -20.06 11.79
N TRP A 56 12.81 -19.70 11.78
CA TRP A 56 13.35 -18.90 10.69
C TRP A 56 13.32 -19.71 9.39
N SER A 57 12.75 -19.12 8.33
CA SER A 57 12.89 -19.60 6.95
C SER A 57 12.86 -18.40 5.99
N GLN A 58 13.42 -18.57 4.79
CA GLN A 58 13.38 -17.53 3.77
C GLN A 58 11.94 -17.20 3.38
N GLU A 59 11.07 -18.21 3.30
CA GLU A 59 9.65 -18.05 2.98
C GLU A 59 8.92 -17.22 4.04
N ALA A 60 9.25 -17.40 5.33
CA ALA A 60 8.67 -16.63 6.42
C ALA A 60 9.06 -15.14 6.32
N VAL A 61 10.32 -14.85 5.99
CA VAL A 61 10.82 -13.48 5.78
C VAL A 61 10.16 -12.85 4.56
N ASP A 62 10.09 -13.57 3.44
CA ASP A 62 9.47 -13.07 2.20
C ASP A 62 7.98 -12.80 2.39
N TYR A 63 7.29 -13.69 3.11
CA TYR A 63 5.89 -13.50 3.48
C TYR A 63 5.70 -12.26 4.35
N TYR A 64 6.55 -12.09 5.36
CA TYR A 64 6.52 -10.91 6.23
C TYR A 64 6.75 -9.63 5.42
N LEU A 65 7.79 -9.58 4.57
CA LEU A 65 8.08 -8.41 3.75
C LEU A 65 6.95 -8.11 2.76
N ARG A 66 6.33 -9.13 2.17
CA ARG A 66 5.17 -8.97 1.28
C ARG A 66 3.96 -8.40 2.04
N LYS A 67 3.64 -8.96 3.21
CA LYS A 67 2.58 -8.45 4.10
C LYS A 67 2.84 -6.98 4.47
N THR A 68 4.06 -6.67 4.90
CA THR A 68 4.49 -5.32 5.30
C THR A 68 4.43 -4.33 4.14
N TYR A 69 4.81 -4.76 2.93
CA TYR A 69 4.62 -3.96 1.73
C TYR A 69 3.15 -3.67 1.50
N LEU A 70 2.30 -4.69 1.44
CA LEU A 70 0.89 -4.53 1.12
C LEU A 70 0.15 -3.65 2.13
N LYS A 71 0.37 -3.90 3.41
CA LYS A 71 -0.31 -3.23 4.52
C LYS A 71 0.18 -1.81 4.80
N THR A 72 1.46 -1.51 4.54
CA THR A 72 2.06 -0.23 4.92
C THR A 72 2.73 0.46 3.74
N ALA A 73 3.75 -0.15 3.15
CA ALA A 73 4.59 0.55 2.18
C ALA A 73 3.88 0.83 0.85
N SER A 74 2.84 0.07 0.49
CA SER A 74 2.08 0.21 -0.74
C SER A 74 1.40 1.58 -0.84
N LEU A 75 0.82 2.07 0.26
CA LEU A 75 0.20 3.39 0.34
C LEU A 75 1.23 4.50 0.12
N ILE A 76 2.36 4.44 0.81
CA ILE A 76 3.40 5.49 0.74
C ILE A 76 4.04 5.51 -0.64
N SER A 77 4.52 4.34 -1.11
CA SER A 77 5.17 4.20 -2.42
C SER A 77 4.29 4.67 -3.57
N LYS A 78 3.02 4.25 -3.59
CA LYS A 78 2.07 4.65 -4.64
C LYS A 78 1.69 6.13 -4.52
N SER A 79 1.52 6.66 -3.31
CA SER A 79 1.27 8.10 -3.14
C SER A 79 2.44 8.95 -3.68
N CYS A 80 3.68 8.58 -3.39
CA CYS A 80 4.86 9.26 -3.93
C CYS A 80 4.90 9.20 -5.47
N ARG A 81 4.61 8.03 -6.05
CA ARG A 81 4.55 7.85 -7.51
C ARG A 81 3.43 8.70 -8.14
N ALA A 82 2.23 8.68 -7.56
CA ALA A 82 1.10 9.48 -8.00
C ALA A 82 1.41 10.98 -8.00
N SER A 83 2.05 11.49 -6.94
CA SER A 83 2.45 12.90 -6.85
C SER A 83 3.47 13.29 -7.93
N ALA A 84 4.44 12.41 -8.22
CA ALA A 84 5.41 12.65 -9.29
C ALA A 84 4.76 12.66 -10.69
N LEU A 85 3.81 11.75 -10.93
CA LEU A 85 3.04 11.71 -12.18
C LEU A 85 2.21 12.98 -12.37
N LEU A 86 1.44 13.40 -11.36
CA LEU A 86 0.67 14.65 -11.40
C LEU A 86 1.56 15.89 -11.59
N GLY A 87 2.81 15.83 -11.15
CA GLY A 87 3.82 16.86 -11.37
C GLY A 87 4.43 16.88 -12.77
N ASN A 88 4.04 15.96 -13.66
CA ASN A 88 4.65 15.74 -14.97
C ASN A 88 6.17 15.51 -14.89
N ALA A 89 6.64 14.81 -13.86
CA ALA A 89 8.04 14.45 -13.73
C ALA A 89 8.45 13.40 -14.78
N ASP A 90 9.75 13.30 -15.05
CA ASP A 90 10.26 12.25 -15.93
C ASP A 90 10.14 10.85 -15.32
N ALA A 91 10.22 9.82 -16.16
CA ALA A 91 10.05 8.43 -15.74
C ALA A 91 11.07 8.01 -14.66
N ALA A 92 12.30 8.54 -14.73
CA ALA A 92 13.34 8.25 -13.74
C ALA A 92 12.96 8.78 -12.35
N THR A 93 12.42 10.00 -12.29
CA THR A 93 11.96 10.64 -11.06
C THR A 93 10.72 9.95 -10.50
N VAL A 94 9.78 9.55 -11.37
CA VAL A 94 8.58 8.79 -10.97
C VAL A 94 8.97 7.46 -10.31
N GLU A 95 9.91 6.71 -10.89
CA GLU A 95 10.39 5.45 -10.32
C GLU A 95 11.24 5.67 -9.06
N ALA A 96 12.05 6.74 -9.01
CA ALA A 96 12.78 7.10 -7.80
C ALA A 96 11.84 7.45 -6.64
N ALA A 97 10.75 8.18 -6.90
CA ALA A 97 9.73 8.51 -5.91
C ALA A 97 9.02 7.26 -5.38
N TYR A 98 8.69 6.31 -6.26
CA TYR A 98 8.14 5.02 -5.87
C TYR A 98 9.12 4.23 -4.99
N ALA A 99 10.38 4.11 -5.42
CA ALA A 99 11.41 3.38 -4.70
C ALA A 99 11.68 3.99 -3.31
N TYR A 100 11.74 5.32 -3.22
CA TYR A 100 11.85 6.04 -1.96
C TYR A 100 10.71 5.67 -1.02
N GLY A 101 9.46 5.81 -1.46
CA GLY A 101 8.29 5.54 -0.62
C GLY A 101 8.19 4.05 -0.22
N LYS A 102 8.62 3.13 -1.10
CA LYS A 102 8.66 1.70 -0.80
C LYS A 102 9.66 1.40 0.31
N ASN A 103 10.89 1.85 0.15
CA ASN A 103 11.95 1.58 1.11
C ASN A 103 11.68 2.27 2.46
N LEU A 104 11.20 3.52 2.43
CA LEU A 104 10.78 4.23 3.64
C LEU A 104 9.65 3.48 4.37
N GLY A 105 8.62 3.05 3.64
CA GLY A 105 7.49 2.35 4.25
C GLY A 105 7.84 0.97 4.81
N LEU A 106 8.77 0.25 4.18
CA LEU A 106 9.30 -1.00 4.73
C LEU A 106 10.14 -0.72 5.98
N ALA A 107 11.06 0.25 5.93
CA ALA A 107 11.93 0.60 7.05
C ALA A 107 11.17 1.14 8.27
N PHE A 108 10.06 1.84 8.07
CA PHE A 108 9.21 2.33 9.15
C PHE A 108 8.52 1.21 9.94
N GLN A 109 8.24 0.08 9.28
CA GLN A 109 7.44 -1.00 9.85
C GLN A 109 8.27 -2.19 10.36
N LEU A 110 9.50 -2.32 9.87
CA LEU A 110 10.54 -3.22 10.39
C LEU A 110 10.94 -2.82 11.81
#